data_AF-A0A8F9RJ81-F1
#
_entry.id   AF-A0A8F9RJ81-F1
#
_cell.length_a   1.000
_cell.length_b   1.000
_cell.length_c   1.000
_cell.angle_alpha   90.00
_cell.angle_beta   90.00
_cell.angle_gamma   90.00
#
_symmetry.space_group_name_H-M   'P 1'
#
loop_
_entity.id
_entity.type
_entity.pdbx_description
1 polymer ?
#
loop_
_entity_poly.entity_id
_entity_poly.type
_entity_poly.pdbx_seq_one_letter_code
_entity_poly.pdbx_strand_id
1 'polypeptide(L)'
;MKLLTVKKRENGSYFIGGNPTFIITIIIFIIAFIPIFISSKNFWISFIFSSIFTVFVSIMVWISTSVGKKIHSKIFERKVFTELRQRGFQKEYIDKYEGLIKTIDGRTVRVFYNWNKLAEGPLSFGDIEIDVFYKPQLFENDIDKEKLKILNKKYDGFFSSKTKRHVFTFDRLKVFINYYPWTTSHKIDKEIYKALDILKENGLESFDIKNISPEYINLEKDGCFYPSMEYIWENFENQKELPPIKIE
;
A
#
# COMPACT_ATOMS: atom_id res chain seq x y z
N MET A 1 -10.79 12.90 -21.76
CA MET A 1 -9.66 12.16 -21.15
C MET A 1 -8.70 11.76 -22.28
N LYS A 2 -7.48 12.31 -22.34
CA LYS A 2 -6.52 11.98 -23.42
C LYS A 2 -5.90 10.61 -23.11
N LEU A 3 -6.06 9.64 -24.02
CA LEU A 3 -5.53 8.28 -23.87
C LEU A 3 -4.00 8.25 -23.98
N LEU A 4 -3.46 9.09 -24.86
CA LEU A 4 -2.04 9.32 -25.07
C LEU A 4 -1.80 10.83 -25.20
N THR A 5 -0.78 11.31 -24.51
CA THR A 5 -0.31 12.69 -24.61
C THR A 5 1.11 12.66 -25.14
N VAL A 6 1.28 13.07 -26.39
CA VAL A 6 2.59 13.26 -27.00
C VAL A 6 2.94 14.74 -26.86
N LYS A 7 3.91 15.07 -26.01
CA LYS A 7 4.46 16.42 -25.88
C LYS A 7 5.89 16.44 -26.40
N LYS A 8 6.19 17.31 -27.36
CA LYS A 8 7.56 17.60 -27.75
C LYS A 8 8.19 18.48 -26.67
N ARG A 9 9.29 18.02 -26.06
CA ARG A 9 10.09 18.77 -25.09
C ARG A 9 11.01 19.74 -25.83
N GLU A 10 11.44 20.79 -25.14
CA GLU A 10 12.27 21.87 -25.71
C GLU A 10 13.61 21.36 -26.27
N ASN A 11 14.13 20.25 -25.75
CA ASN A 11 15.33 19.58 -26.26
C ASN A 11 15.10 18.72 -27.52
N GLY A 12 13.91 18.79 -28.13
CA GLY A 12 13.54 18.02 -29.32
C GLY A 12 13.08 16.58 -29.06
N SER A 13 13.18 16.07 -27.82
CA SER A 13 12.66 14.74 -27.45
C SER A 13 11.14 14.74 -27.31
N TYR A 14 10.50 13.58 -27.44
CA TYR A 14 9.05 13.44 -27.25
C TYR A 14 8.76 12.74 -25.91
N PHE A 15 7.95 13.38 -25.08
CA PHE A 15 7.32 12.75 -23.91
C PHE A 15 5.99 12.14 -24.34
N ILE A 16 5.90 10.81 -24.24
CA ILE A 16 4.66 10.07 -24.48
C ILE A 16 4.12 9.66 -23.10
N GLY A 17 3.19 10.45 -22.58
CA GLY A 17 2.44 10.13 -21.37
C GLY A 17 1.12 9.46 -21.75
N GLY A 18 1.00 8.15 -21.51
CA GLY A 18 -0.27 7.44 -21.65
C GLY A 18 -1.10 7.53 -20.38
N ASN A 19 -2.43 7.45 -20.51
CA ASN A 19 -3.27 7.21 -19.35
C ASN A 19 -2.85 5.86 -18.71
N PRO A 20 -2.57 5.78 -17.39
CA PRO A 20 -2.07 4.55 -16.76
C PRO A 20 -2.99 3.35 -17.00
N THR A 21 -4.31 3.54 -16.96
CA THR A 21 -5.30 2.50 -17.23
C THR A 21 -5.21 2.00 -18.68
N PHE A 22 -4.98 2.91 -19.64
CA PHE A 22 -4.78 2.56 -21.05
C PHE A 22 -3.49 1.74 -21.27
N ILE A 23 -2.39 2.15 -20.65
CA ILE A 23 -1.10 1.44 -20.72
C ILE A 23 -1.25 0.02 -20.15
N ILE A 24 -1.85 -0.11 -18.96
CA ILE A 24 -2.10 -1.42 -18.31
C ILE A 24 -2.97 -2.32 -19.20
N THR A 25 -4.00 -1.76 -19.84
CA THR A 25 -4.89 -2.52 -20.74
C THR A 25 -4.13 -3.06 -21.95
N ILE A 26 -3.22 -2.26 -22.54
CA ILE A 26 -2.34 -2.71 -23.64
C ILE A 26 -1.42 -3.83 -23.16
N ILE A 27 -0.82 -3.70 -21.98
CA ILE A 27 0.08 -4.73 -21.43
C ILE A 27 -0.67 -6.05 -21.23
N ILE A 28 -1.86 -6.02 -20.62
CA ILE A 28 -2.70 -7.21 -20.43
C ILE A 28 -3.03 -7.86 -21.78
N PHE A 29 -3.40 -7.05 -22.78
CA PHE A 29 -3.68 -7.54 -24.12
C PHE A 29 -2.46 -8.23 -24.75
N ILE A 30 -1.27 -7.62 -24.68
CA ILE A 30 -0.04 -8.21 -25.24
C ILE A 30 0.31 -9.53 -24.53
N ILE A 31 0.21 -9.57 -23.20
CA ILE A 31 0.49 -10.77 -22.39
C ILE A 31 -0.46 -11.92 -22.76
N ALA A 32 -1.73 -11.64 -23.06
CA ALA A 32 -2.67 -12.64 -23.54
C ALA A 32 -2.43 -13.01 -25.01
N PHE A 33 -2.14 -12.02 -25.86
CA PHE A 33 -2.02 -12.19 -27.30
C PHE A 33 -0.85 -13.06 -27.72
N ILE A 34 0.34 -12.84 -27.16
CA ILE A 34 1.55 -13.58 -27.52
C ILE A 34 1.36 -15.11 -27.38
N PRO A 35 0.97 -15.67 -26.21
CA PRO A 35 0.83 -17.11 -26.06
C PRO A 35 -0.31 -17.68 -26.92
N ILE A 36 -1.43 -16.97 -27.06
CA ILE A 36 -2.55 -17.43 -27.89
C ILE A 36 -2.16 -17.43 -29.37
N PHE A 37 -1.37 -16.45 -29.82
CA PHE A 37 -0.86 -16.38 -31.18
C PHE A 37 0.14 -17.48 -31.49
N ILE A 38 1.09 -17.74 -30.59
CA ILE A 38 2.04 -18.85 -30.73
C ILE A 38 1.30 -20.18 -30.84
N SER A 39 0.25 -20.38 -30.03
CA SER A 39 -0.52 -21.62 -30.01
C SER A 39 -1.44 -21.78 -31.23
N SER A 40 -2.24 -20.77 -31.56
CA SER A 40 -3.24 -20.87 -32.62
C SER A 40 -2.69 -20.63 -34.03
N LYS A 41 -1.55 -19.92 -34.15
CA LYS A 41 -0.96 -19.41 -35.39
C LYS A 41 -1.92 -18.61 -36.28
N ASN A 42 -3.06 -18.18 -35.73
CA ASN A 42 -4.09 -17.43 -36.43
C ASN A 42 -4.27 -16.07 -35.78
N PHE A 43 -3.95 -15.02 -36.54
CA PHE A 43 -4.00 -13.64 -36.06
C PHE A 43 -5.40 -13.26 -35.56
N TRP A 44 -6.45 -13.55 -36.33
CA TRP A 44 -7.82 -13.15 -36.00
C TRP A 44 -8.36 -13.87 -34.78
N ILE A 45 -8.12 -15.18 -34.69
CA ILE A 45 -8.49 -15.97 -33.51
C ILE A 45 -7.79 -15.42 -32.27
N SER A 46 -6.48 -15.16 -32.37
CA SER A 46 -5.69 -14.63 -31.25
C SER A 46 -6.14 -13.24 -30.82
N PHE A 47 -6.44 -12.38 -31.79
CA PHE A 47 -6.94 -11.04 -31.54
C PHE A 47 -8.26 -11.08 -30.78
N ILE A 48 -9.25 -11.85 -31.27
CA ILE A 48 -10.57 -11.97 -30.66
C ILE A 48 -10.47 -12.50 -29.22
N PHE A 49 -9.77 -13.62 -29.01
CA PHE A 49 -9.65 -14.20 -27.67
C PHE A 49 -8.90 -13.29 -26.70
N SER A 50 -7.84 -12.61 -27.17
CA SER A 50 -7.10 -11.66 -26.33
C SER A 50 -7.94 -10.44 -25.99
N SER A 51 -8.74 -9.92 -26.93
CA SER A 51 -9.67 -8.84 -26.66
C SER A 51 -10.72 -9.24 -25.64
N ILE A 52 -11.35 -10.42 -25.77
CA ILE A 52 -12.33 -10.93 -24.81
C ILE A 52 -11.69 -11.09 -23.43
N PHE A 53 -10.50 -11.69 -23.36
CA PHE A 53 -9.77 -11.87 -22.12
C PHE A 53 -9.42 -10.52 -21.46
N THR A 54 -8.91 -9.56 -22.22
CA THR A 54 -8.61 -8.22 -21.71
C THR A 54 -9.86 -7.53 -21.15
N VAL A 55 -10.99 -7.57 -21.88
CA VAL A 55 -12.27 -7.01 -21.39
C VAL A 55 -12.69 -7.70 -20.09
N PHE A 56 -12.61 -9.02 -20.02
CA PHE A 56 -12.93 -9.77 -18.81
C PHE A 56 -12.05 -9.37 -17.62
N VAL A 57 -10.72 -9.30 -17.80
CA VAL A 57 -9.78 -8.87 -16.75
C VAL A 57 -10.06 -7.43 -16.33
N SER A 58 -10.30 -6.52 -17.27
CA SER A 58 -10.65 -5.12 -16.96
C SER A 58 -11.91 -5.00 -16.12
N ILE A 59 -12.96 -5.79 -16.42
CA ILE A 59 -14.19 -5.84 -15.61
C ILE A 59 -13.87 -6.35 -14.20
N MET A 60 -13.07 -7.41 -14.06
CA MET A 60 -12.69 -7.96 -12.76
C MET A 60 -11.90 -6.96 -11.91
N VAL A 61 -10.94 -6.24 -12.52
CA VAL A 61 -10.20 -5.17 -11.86
C VAL A 61 -11.16 -4.05 -11.41
N TRP A 62 -12.06 -3.61 -12.27
CA TRP A 62 -13.04 -2.56 -11.94
C TRP A 62 -13.96 -2.96 -10.79
N ILE A 63 -14.46 -4.20 -10.78
CA ILE A 63 -15.26 -4.74 -9.68
C ILE A 63 -14.45 -4.74 -8.38
N SER A 64 -13.21 -5.26 -8.42
CA SER A 64 -12.33 -5.33 -7.27
C SER A 64 -12.09 -3.94 -6.66
N THR A 65 -11.72 -2.95 -7.48
CA THR A 65 -11.50 -1.56 -7.06
C THR A 65 -12.77 -0.95 -6.48
N SER A 66 -13.93 -1.17 -7.11
CA SER A 66 -15.20 -0.59 -6.66
C SER A 66 -15.64 -1.16 -5.31
N VAL A 67 -15.51 -2.48 -5.13
CA VAL A 67 -15.81 -3.15 -3.86
C VAL A 67 -14.83 -2.72 -2.77
N GLY A 68 -13.52 -2.67 -3.07
CA GLY A 68 -12.50 -2.20 -2.14
C GLY A 68 -12.77 -0.79 -1.65
N LYS A 69 -13.05 0.16 -2.55
CA LYS A 69 -13.41 1.55 -2.19
C LYS A 69 -14.66 1.63 -1.32
N LYS A 70 -15.67 0.81 -1.61
CA LYS A 70 -16.90 0.74 -0.80
C LYS A 70 -16.67 0.15 0.59
N ILE A 71 -15.74 -0.79 0.73
CA ILE A 71 -15.35 -1.33 2.04
C ILE A 71 -14.57 -0.28 2.82
N HIS A 72 -13.62 0.41 2.17
CA HIS A 72 -12.83 1.48 2.78
C HIS A 72 -13.72 2.56 3.38
N SER A 73 -14.70 3.07 2.62
CA SER A 73 -15.60 4.13 3.11
C SER A 73 -16.48 3.71 4.29
N LYS A 74 -16.65 2.41 4.52
CA LYS A 74 -17.45 1.84 5.62
C LYS A 74 -16.61 1.13 6.68
N ILE A 75 -15.28 1.26 6.63
CA ILE A 75 -14.41 0.42 7.46
C ILE A 75 -14.61 0.71 8.96
N PHE A 76 -14.88 1.97 9.33
CA PHE A 76 -15.14 2.37 10.71
C PHE A 76 -16.45 1.84 11.29
N GLU A 77 -17.43 1.56 10.44
CA GLU A 77 -18.68 0.90 10.83
C GLU A 77 -18.48 -0.61 11.08
N ARG A 78 -17.32 -1.16 10.72
CA ARG A 78 -17.04 -2.59 10.91
C ARG A 78 -16.63 -2.86 12.36
N LYS A 79 -17.11 -4.00 12.86
CA LYS A 79 -16.84 -4.52 14.21
C LYS A 79 -15.36 -4.47 14.56
N VAL A 80 -14.47 -4.84 13.64
CA VAL A 80 -13.00 -4.83 13.87
C VAL A 80 -12.47 -3.43 14.22
N PHE A 81 -12.85 -2.36 13.51
CA PHE A 81 -12.42 -1.00 13.82
C PHE A 81 -13.12 -0.46 15.07
N THR A 82 -14.41 -0.77 15.25
CA THR A 82 -15.15 -0.38 16.44
C THR A 82 -14.51 -0.95 17.72
N GLU A 83 -14.14 -2.23 17.71
CA GLU A 83 -13.47 -2.89 18.84
C GLU A 83 -12.05 -2.34 19.08
N LEU A 84 -11.28 -2.05 18.02
CA LEU A 84 -9.96 -1.42 18.18
C LEU A 84 -10.08 -0.02 18.82
N ARG A 85 -11.10 0.77 18.46
CA ARG A 85 -11.38 2.06 19.11
C ARG A 85 -11.68 1.91 20.60
N GLN A 86 -12.48 0.91 20.97
CA GLN A 86 -12.75 0.61 22.39
C GLN A 86 -11.48 0.25 23.18
N ARG A 87 -10.42 -0.22 22.50
CA ARG A 87 -9.10 -0.49 23.09
C ARG A 87 -8.16 0.72 23.08
N GLY A 88 -8.69 1.92 22.85
CA GLY A 88 -7.95 3.18 22.95
C GLY A 88 -7.20 3.59 21.69
N PHE A 89 -7.53 3.02 20.52
CA PHE A 89 -7.12 3.60 19.25
C PHE A 89 -7.96 4.85 18.94
N GLN A 90 -7.28 5.93 18.57
CA GLN A 90 -7.90 7.18 18.11
C GLN A 90 -8.13 7.11 16.60
N LYS A 91 -9.12 7.84 16.10
CA LYS A 91 -9.35 7.93 14.66
C LYS A 91 -8.36 8.94 14.07
N GLU A 92 -7.76 8.60 12.95
CA GLU A 92 -6.86 9.45 12.18
C GLU A 92 -7.47 9.75 10.82
N TYR A 93 -7.38 11.00 10.39
CA TYR A 93 -7.82 11.45 9.07
C TYR A 93 -6.68 12.14 8.34
N ILE A 94 -6.52 11.78 7.07
CA ILE A 94 -5.56 12.38 6.14
C ILE A 94 -6.28 12.57 4.80
N ASP A 95 -6.86 13.75 4.58
CA ASP A 95 -7.77 14.00 3.44
C ASP A 95 -8.92 12.96 3.39
N LYS A 96 -8.96 12.11 2.35
CA LYS A 96 -9.97 11.06 2.17
C LYS A 96 -9.61 9.75 2.85
N TYR A 97 -8.41 9.65 3.40
CA TYR A 97 -7.95 8.48 4.10
C TYR A 97 -8.36 8.55 5.56
N GLU A 98 -8.91 7.44 6.04
CA GLU A 98 -9.28 7.26 7.44
C GLU A 98 -8.57 6.02 8.01
N GLY A 99 -7.95 6.18 9.17
CA GLY A 99 -7.22 5.13 9.87
C GLY A 99 -7.39 5.19 11.39
N LEU A 100 -6.74 4.29 12.08
CA LEU A 100 -6.62 4.27 13.53
C LEU A 100 -5.18 4.51 13.92
N ILE A 101 -4.95 5.27 14.99
CA ILE A 101 -3.62 5.56 15.52
C ILE A 101 -3.60 5.36 17.04
N LYS A 102 -2.50 4.81 17.55
CA LYS A 102 -2.24 4.66 18.98
C LYS A 102 -0.74 4.68 19.24
N THR A 103 -0.32 5.13 20.42
CA THR A 103 1.08 4.99 20.87
C THR A 103 1.17 3.78 21.80
N ILE A 104 2.11 2.86 21.54
CA ILE A 104 2.38 1.65 22.34
C ILE A 104 3.89 1.55 22.54
N ASP A 105 4.36 1.46 23.79
CA ASP A 105 5.79 1.36 24.13
C ASP A 105 6.67 2.42 23.43
N GLY A 106 6.20 3.67 23.41
CA GLY A 106 6.88 4.80 22.76
C GLY A 106 6.86 4.77 21.23
N ARG A 107 6.15 3.83 20.61
CA ARG A 107 6.02 3.71 19.14
C ARG A 107 4.64 4.13 18.70
N THR A 108 4.56 4.86 17.59
CA THR A 108 3.29 5.01 16.89
C THR A 108 2.91 3.69 16.21
N VAL A 109 1.66 3.28 16.38
CA VAL A 109 1.01 2.20 15.66
C VAL A 109 -0.17 2.76 14.91
N ARG A 110 -0.18 2.61 13.59
CA ARG A 110 -1.34 2.91 12.75
C ARG A 110 -1.96 1.64 12.20
N VAL A 111 -3.28 1.63 12.07
CA VAL A 111 -4.05 0.51 11.51
C VAL A 111 -5.07 1.08 10.54
N PHE A 112 -5.08 0.56 9.32
CA PHE A 112 -5.99 1.06 8.30
C PHE A 112 -6.30 0.00 7.24
N TYR A 113 -7.35 0.24 6.47
CA TYR A 113 -7.73 -0.63 5.36
C TYR A 113 -7.18 -0.09 4.04
N ASN A 114 -6.33 -0.88 3.39
CA ASN A 114 -5.72 -0.62 2.10
C ASN A 114 -6.38 -1.48 1.01
N TRP A 115 -7.07 -0.87 0.03
CA TRP A 115 -7.60 -1.62 -1.12
C TRP A 115 -6.51 -2.00 -2.12
N ASN A 116 -5.33 -1.36 -2.06
CA ASN A 116 -4.16 -1.76 -2.83
C ASN A 116 -3.42 -2.87 -2.08
N LYS A 117 -4.00 -4.06 -2.26
CA LYS A 117 -3.58 -5.29 -1.62
C LYS A 117 -2.14 -5.69 -1.96
N LEU A 118 -1.38 -6.01 -0.93
CA LEU A 118 -0.02 -6.53 -1.02
C LEU A 118 0.09 -7.98 -0.52
N ALA A 119 -0.84 -8.43 0.32
CA ALA A 119 -0.94 -9.82 0.75
C ALA A 119 -1.76 -10.65 -0.27
N GLU A 120 -1.25 -11.79 -0.71
CA GLU A 120 -1.94 -12.65 -1.67
C GLU A 120 -2.85 -13.65 -0.93
N GLY A 121 -4.11 -13.26 -0.71
CA GLY A 121 -5.19 -14.15 -0.25
C GLY A 121 -6.33 -14.23 -1.26
N PRO A 122 -7.00 -15.37 -1.44
CA PRO A 122 -8.18 -15.43 -2.31
C PRO A 122 -9.34 -14.62 -1.70
N LEU A 123 -10.19 -14.01 -2.55
CA LEU A 123 -11.48 -13.40 -2.15
C LEU A 123 -11.43 -12.22 -1.16
N SER A 124 -10.24 -11.66 -0.86
CA SER A 124 -10.11 -10.39 -0.15
C SER A 124 -9.98 -9.22 -1.13
N PHE A 125 -10.70 -8.14 -0.84
CA PHE A 125 -10.73 -6.91 -1.64
C PHE A 125 -9.75 -5.83 -1.14
N GLY A 126 -8.98 -6.15 -0.10
CA GLY A 126 -7.97 -5.26 0.49
C GLY A 126 -7.34 -5.90 1.71
N ASP A 127 -6.34 -5.22 2.25
CA ASP A 127 -5.59 -5.60 3.44
C ASP A 127 -5.91 -4.66 4.60
N ILE A 128 -5.78 -5.18 5.82
CA ILE A 128 -5.45 -4.34 6.97
C ILE A 128 -3.93 -4.15 6.94
N GLU A 129 -3.49 -2.91 6.76
CA GLU A 129 -2.11 -2.49 6.89
C GLU A 129 -1.91 -1.95 8.31
N ILE A 130 -0.90 -2.50 8.99
CA ILE A 130 -0.48 -2.10 10.32
C ILE A 130 0.92 -1.51 10.17
N ASP A 131 1.06 -0.24 10.51
CA ASP A 131 2.34 0.46 10.48
C ASP A 131 2.83 0.63 11.92
N VAL A 132 3.96 0.00 12.27
CA VAL A 132 4.63 0.16 13.57
C VAL A 132 5.94 0.90 13.37
N PHE A 133 6.00 2.13 13.86
CA PHE A 133 7.11 3.05 13.63
C PHE A 133 8.34 2.74 14.49
N TYR A 134 9.51 2.96 13.91
CA TYR A 134 10.81 2.94 14.58
C TYR A 134 11.68 4.07 14.06
N LYS A 135 12.77 4.35 14.78
CA LYS A 135 13.66 5.46 14.42
C LYS A 135 14.20 5.27 12.99
N PRO A 136 14.12 6.28 12.11
CA PRO A 136 14.59 6.17 10.74
C PRO A 136 15.99 5.55 10.62
N GLN A 137 16.10 4.51 9.79
CA GLN A 137 17.34 3.75 9.55
C GLN A 137 18.15 4.45 8.47
N LEU A 138 18.96 5.40 8.92
CA LEU A 138 19.82 6.21 8.07
C LEU A 138 21.30 5.86 8.31
N PHE A 139 22.08 5.81 7.24
CA PHE A 139 23.53 5.70 7.25
C PHE A 139 24.09 6.84 6.39
N GLU A 140 24.95 7.70 6.95
CA GLU A 140 25.51 8.87 6.25
C GLU A 140 24.44 9.78 5.59
N ASN A 141 23.30 9.97 6.26
CA ASN A 141 22.13 10.73 5.79
C ASN A 141 21.38 10.12 4.59
N ASP A 142 21.71 8.90 4.14
CA ASP A 142 20.91 8.13 3.18
C ASP A 142 20.25 6.93 3.89
N ILE A 143 19.25 6.33 3.26
CA ILE A 143 18.56 5.14 3.76
C ILE A 143 19.52 3.94 3.77
N ASP A 144 19.62 3.26 4.91
CA ASP A 144 20.41 2.02 5.06
C ASP A 144 19.70 0.83 4.36
N LYS A 145 19.84 0.78 3.03
CA LYS A 145 19.20 -0.23 2.18
C LYS A 145 19.68 -1.65 2.48
N GLU A 146 20.91 -1.83 2.94
CA GLU A 146 21.46 -3.16 3.23
C GLU A 146 20.82 -3.77 4.47
N LYS A 147 20.74 -2.99 5.56
CA LYS A 147 20.06 -3.43 6.78
C LYS A 147 18.59 -3.75 6.52
N LEU A 148 17.89 -2.91 5.76
CA LEU A 148 16.50 -3.16 5.38
C LEU A 148 16.33 -4.41 4.53
N LYS A 149 17.26 -4.68 3.60
CA LYS A 149 17.24 -5.89 2.77
C LYS A 149 17.42 -7.15 3.61
N ILE A 150 18.30 -7.11 4.62
CA ILE A 150 18.52 -8.23 5.55
C ILE A 150 17.25 -8.48 6.38
N LEU A 151 16.66 -7.43 6.95
CA LEU A 151 15.43 -7.53 7.74
C LEU A 151 14.25 -8.07 6.90
N ASN A 152 14.04 -7.50 5.71
CA ASN A 152 13.02 -7.98 4.79
C ASN A 152 13.23 -9.45 4.40
N LYS A 153 14.46 -9.88 4.10
CA LYS A 153 14.75 -11.29 3.81
C LYS A 153 14.46 -12.21 5.00
N LYS A 154 14.67 -11.74 6.22
CA LYS A 154 14.45 -12.52 7.46
C LYS A 154 12.96 -12.72 7.76
N TYR A 155 12.13 -11.70 7.52
CA TYR A 155 10.72 -11.68 7.97
C TYR A 155 9.67 -11.75 6.85
N ASP A 156 10.01 -11.36 5.62
CA ASP A 156 9.18 -11.56 4.42
C ASP A 156 9.57 -12.89 3.78
N GLY A 157 9.08 -13.99 4.37
CA GLY A 157 9.39 -15.34 3.93
C GLY A 157 8.96 -15.57 2.48
N PHE A 158 9.91 -15.90 1.60
CA PHE A 158 9.69 -16.17 0.17
C PHE A 158 8.77 -17.39 -0.11
N PHE A 159 8.42 -18.17 0.91
CA PHE A 159 7.79 -19.50 0.78
C PHE A 159 6.61 -19.80 1.71
N SER A 160 6.25 -18.94 2.66
CA SER A 160 5.02 -19.13 3.44
C SER A 160 3.85 -18.45 2.73
N SER A 161 2.62 -18.97 2.90
CA SER A 161 1.44 -18.44 2.22
C SER A 161 1.43 -16.91 2.33
N LYS A 162 1.50 -16.20 1.20
CA LYS A 162 1.55 -14.72 1.11
C LYS A 162 0.29 -14.03 1.65
N THR A 163 -0.54 -14.74 2.40
CA THR A 163 -1.73 -14.26 3.08
C THR A 163 -1.42 -13.23 4.18
N LYS A 164 -0.15 -13.12 4.57
CA LYS A 164 0.40 -12.07 5.44
C LYS A 164 1.80 -11.69 4.97
N ARG A 165 2.14 -10.40 4.98
CA ARG A 165 3.48 -9.90 4.64
C ARG A 165 4.02 -8.94 5.69
N HIS A 166 5.33 -8.97 5.89
CA HIS A 166 6.05 -8.01 6.72
C HIS A 166 7.01 -7.25 5.82
N VAL A 167 6.94 -5.93 5.80
CA VAL A 167 7.81 -5.09 4.98
C VAL A 167 8.43 -4.02 5.86
N PHE A 168 9.75 -4.07 6.02
CA PHE A 168 10.54 -3.01 6.62
C PHE A 168 10.78 -1.92 5.59
N THR A 169 10.32 -0.71 5.88
CA THR A 169 10.73 0.53 5.21
C THR A 169 11.82 1.20 6.04
N PHE A 170 12.30 2.38 5.66
CA PHE A 170 13.35 3.03 6.46
C PHE A 170 12.87 3.51 7.83
N ASP A 171 11.56 3.69 8.04
CA ASP A 171 10.95 4.34 9.22
C ASP A 171 9.91 3.49 9.96
N ARG A 172 9.45 2.37 9.39
CA ARG A 172 8.44 1.52 10.02
C ARG A 172 8.46 0.09 9.52
N LEU A 173 7.89 -0.80 10.33
CA LEU A 173 7.51 -2.14 9.92
C LEU A 173 6.04 -2.13 9.52
N LYS A 174 5.78 -2.51 8.27
CA LYS A 174 4.44 -2.68 7.73
C LYS A 174 4.02 -4.13 7.81
N VAL A 175 2.84 -4.40 8.35
CA VAL A 175 2.23 -5.73 8.36
C VAL A 175 0.95 -5.69 7.55
N PHE A 176 0.89 -6.52 6.50
CA PHE A 176 -0.28 -6.62 5.63
C PHE A 176 -1.04 -7.90 5.94
N ILE A 177 -2.32 -7.78 6.28
CA ILE A 177 -3.20 -8.91 6.61
C ILE A 177 -4.42 -8.84 5.72
N ASN A 178 -4.72 -9.90 4.98
CA ASN A 178 -5.95 -9.97 4.20
C ASN A 178 -7.19 -9.65 5.05
N TYR A 179 -7.99 -8.69 4.58
CA TYR A 179 -9.26 -8.35 5.21
C TYR A 179 -10.39 -9.23 4.65
N TYR A 180 -11.09 -9.89 5.57
CA TYR A 180 -12.34 -10.58 5.31
C TYR A 180 -13.43 -10.00 6.22
N PRO A 181 -14.72 -10.13 5.87
CA PRO A 181 -15.82 -9.71 6.75
C PRO A 181 -15.77 -10.33 8.15
N TRP A 182 -15.13 -11.48 8.30
CA TRP A 182 -14.93 -12.21 9.57
C TRP A 182 -13.54 -11.98 10.21
N THR A 183 -12.71 -11.05 9.71
CA THR A 183 -11.46 -10.66 10.38
C THR A 183 -11.78 -10.04 11.74
N THR A 184 -11.15 -10.54 12.81
CA THR A 184 -11.40 -10.12 14.19
C THR A 184 -10.37 -9.10 14.67
N SER A 185 -10.76 -8.23 15.61
CA SER A 185 -9.83 -7.28 16.25
C SER A 185 -8.70 -7.97 16.99
N HIS A 186 -8.99 -9.13 17.60
CA HIS A 186 -7.98 -9.95 18.26
C HIS A 186 -6.86 -10.40 17.32
N LYS A 187 -7.19 -10.71 16.05
CA LYS A 187 -6.18 -11.04 15.05
C LYS A 187 -5.27 -9.84 14.76
N ILE A 188 -5.83 -8.63 14.70
CA ILE A 188 -5.07 -7.39 14.46
C ILE A 188 -4.16 -7.09 15.64
N ASP A 189 -4.67 -7.14 16.88
CA ASP A 189 -3.87 -6.94 18.09
C ASP A 189 -2.71 -7.93 18.20
N LYS A 190 -2.96 -9.21 17.93
CA LYS A 190 -1.91 -10.23 17.95
C LYS A 190 -0.78 -9.90 16.98
N GLU A 191 -1.09 -9.34 15.82
CA GLU A 191 -0.08 -8.97 14.83
C GLU A 191 0.61 -7.64 15.17
N ILE A 192 -0.07 -6.70 15.84
CA ILE A 192 0.58 -5.51 16.43
C ILE A 192 1.64 -5.93 17.46
N TYR A 193 1.30 -6.79 18.42
CA TYR A 193 2.24 -7.22 19.46
C TYR A 193 3.41 -8.01 18.87
N LYS A 194 3.17 -8.89 17.89
CA LYS A 194 4.27 -9.55 17.16
C LYS A 194 5.17 -8.57 16.44
N ALA A 195 4.62 -7.53 15.81
CA ALA A 195 5.42 -6.51 15.15
C ALA A 195 6.29 -5.75 16.16
N LEU A 196 5.72 -5.39 17.33
CA LEU A 196 6.48 -4.77 18.42
C LEU A 196 7.62 -5.68 18.91
N ASP A 197 7.35 -6.97 19.11
CA ASP A 197 8.37 -7.95 19.51
C ASP A 197 9.48 -8.07 18.46
N ILE A 198 9.12 -8.16 17.18
CA ILE A 198 10.10 -8.14 16.07
C ILE A 198 10.98 -6.90 16.16
N LEU A 199 10.40 -5.70 16.32
CA LEU A 199 11.20 -4.48 16.39
C LEU A 199 12.16 -4.48 17.59
N LYS A 200 11.69 -4.96 18.74
CA LYS A 200 12.48 -5.08 19.96
C LYS A 200 13.63 -6.08 19.81
N GLU A 201 13.37 -7.26 19.25
CA GLU A 201 14.37 -8.31 19.02
C GLU A 201 15.50 -7.88 18.08
N ASN A 202 15.23 -6.99 17.13
CA ASN A 202 16.24 -6.46 16.20
C ASN A 202 16.83 -5.11 16.67
N GLY A 203 16.57 -4.69 17.91
CA GLY A 203 17.14 -3.48 18.51
C GLY A 203 16.72 -2.18 17.81
N LEU A 204 15.53 -2.15 17.19
CA LEU A 204 15.05 -0.96 16.49
C LEU A 204 14.38 -0.01 17.49
N GLU A 205 14.98 1.17 17.67
CA GLU A 205 14.54 2.19 18.62
C GLU A 205 13.09 2.65 18.36
N SER A 206 12.38 2.98 19.44
CA SER A 206 11.00 3.47 19.37
C SER A 206 10.93 4.82 18.69
N PHE A 207 9.86 5.04 17.92
CA PHE A 207 9.60 6.33 17.29
C PHE A 207 8.12 6.69 17.36
N ASP A 208 7.83 7.87 17.91
CA ASP A 208 6.48 8.43 17.98
C ASP A 208 6.39 9.62 17.04
N ILE A 209 5.61 9.48 15.96
CA ILE A 209 5.43 10.50 14.93
C ILE A 209 4.69 11.74 15.45
N LYS A 210 4.10 11.68 16.66
CA LYS A 210 3.53 12.86 17.32
C LYS A 210 4.60 13.74 17.95
N ASN A 211 5.82 13.22 18.13
CA ASN A 211 6.93 13.84 18.84
C ASN A 211 8.23 13.74 18.03
N ILE A 212 8.20 14.25 16.79
CA ILE A 212 9.32 14.15 15.85
C ILE A 212 10.48 15.06 16.30
N SER A 213 11.67 14.48 16.41
CA SER A 213 12.90 15.22 16.75
C SER A 213 13.35 16.14 15.59
N PRO A 214 14.08 17.23 15.89
CA PRO A 214 14.51 18.20 14.87
C PRO A 214 15.31 17.59 13.70
N GLU A 215 16.06 16.51 13.96
CA GLU A 215 16.82 15.75 12.96
C GLU A 215 15.94 15.13 11.86
N TYR A 216 14.63 14.91 12.10
CA TYR A 216 13.71 14.27 11.15
C TYR A 216 12.62 15.19 10.60
N ILE A 217 12.67 16.49 10.90
CA ILE A 217 11.69 17.48 10.40
C ILE A 217 11.66 17.52 8.86
N ASN A 218 12.81 17.36 8.20
CA ASN A 218 12.84 17.35 6.74
C ASN A 218 12.14 16.11 6.17
N LEU A 219 12.30 14.94 6.79
CA LEU A 219 11.58 13.73 6.39
C LEU A 219 10.07 13.91 6.54
N GLU A 220 9.62 14.56 7.63
CA GLU A 220 8.20 14.89 7.80
C GLU A 220 7.66 15.78 6.69
N LYS A 221 8.41 16.81 6.29
CA LYS A 221 8.06 17.71 5.17
C LYS A 221 8.02 16.99 3.83
N ASP A 222 8.91 16.03 3.64
CA ASP A 222 8.91 15.14 2.47
C ASP A 222 7.78 14.08 2.54
N GLY A 223 6.97 14.14 3.61
CA GLY A 223 5.82 13.28 3.87
C GLY A 223 6.18 11.80 4.01
N CYS A 224 7.42 11.53 4.41
CA CYS A 224 7.95 10.21 4.70
C CYS A 224 7.09 9.42 5.67
N PHE A 225 6.45 10.10 6.63
CA PHE A 225 5.62 9.48 7.66
C PHE A 225 4.16 9.28 7.25
N TYR A 226 3.77 9.56 5.99
CA TYR A 226 2.41 9.31 5.52
C TYR A 226 2.19 7.82 5.18
N PRO A 227 0.96 7.30 5.23
CA PRO A 227 0.66 5.96 4.75
C PRO A 227 0.76 5.90 3.23
N SER A 228 1.16 4.74 2.70
CA SER A 228 1.39 4.55 1.26
C SER A 228 0.09 4.23 0.53
N MET A 229 -0.77 5.24 0.36
CA MET A 229 -2.08 5.12 -0.28
C MET A 229 -2.14 5.87 -1.60
N GLU A 230 -2.83 5.28 -2.60
CA GLU A 230 -2.96 5.83 -3.96
C GLU A 230 -3.39 7.30 -3.97
N TYR A 231 -4.38 7.71 -3.15
CA TYR A 231 -4.81 9.11 -3.08
C TYR A 231 -3.81 10.07 -2.45
N ILE A 232 -2.98 9.57 -1.52
CA ILE A 232 -1.93 10.38 -0.90
C ILE A 232 -0.80 10.60 -1.92
N TRP A 233 -0.42 9.53 -2.64
CA TRP A 233 0.55 9.60 -3.74
C TRP A 233 0.08 10.49 -4.90
N GLU A 234 -1.21 10.46 -5.27
CA GLU A 234 -1.76 11.38 -6.27
C GLU A 234 -1.61 12.86 -5.86
N ASN A 235 -1.72 13.18 -4.57
CA ASN A 235 -1.48 14.56 -4.09
C ASN A 235 0.01 14.93 -4.13
N PHE A 236 0.91 13.99 -3.77
CA PHE A 236 2.37 14.15 -3.92
C PHE A 236 2.77 14.39 -5.38
N GLU A 237 2.30 13.58 -6.31
CA GLU A 237 2.62 13.69 -7.75
C GLU A 237 2.15 15.00 -8.37
N ASN A 238 1.08 15.60 -7.82
CA ASN A 238 0.54 16.87 -8.27
C ASN A 238 1.12 18.10 -7.55
N GLN A 239 2.17 17.93 -6.74
CA GLN A 239 2.83 19.02 -5.97
C GLN A 239 1.87 19.86 -5.13
N LYS A 240 0.82 19.24 -4.58
CA LYS A 240 -0.09 19.91 -3.65
C LYS A 240 0.49 19.80 -2.24
N GLU A 241 0.19 20.80 -1.41
CA GLU A 241 0.51 20.72 0.02
C GLU A 241 -0.03 19.42 0.63
N LEU A 242 0.76 18.82 1.53
CA LEU A 242 0.37 17.60 2.20
C LEU A 242 -0.87 17.86 3.06
N PRO A 243 -1.90 16.99 2.98
CA PRO A 243 -3.10 17.19 3.77
C PRO A 243 -2.79 17.05 5.26
N PRO A 244 -3.37 17.90 6.13
CA PRO A 244 -3.09 17.84 7.55
C PRO A 244 -3.57 16.52 8.14
N ILE A 245 -2.79 15.98 9.07
CA ILE A 245 -3.16 14.81 9.87
C ILE A 245 -4.03 15.28 11.03
N LYS A 246 -5.27 14.80 11.10
CA LYS A 246 -6.20 15.09 12.21
C LYS A 246 -6.43 13.83 13.03
N ILE A 247 -6.47 13.98 14.35
CA ILE A 247 -6.68 12.87 15.30
C ILE A 247 -7.90 13.18 16.16
N GLU A 248 -8.85 12.25 16.22
CA GLU A 248 -10.11 12.32 16.98
C GLU A 248 -10.24 11.19 18.01
#